data_AF-A0A7K2WKB7-F1
#
_entry.id   AF-A0A7K2WKB7-F1
#
_cell.length_a   1.000
_cell.length_b   1.000
_cell.length_c   1.000
_cell.angle_alpha   90.00
_cell.angle_beta   90.00
_cell.angle_gamma   90.00
#
_symmetry.space_group_name_H-M   'P 1'
#
loop_
_entity.id
_entity.type
_entity.pdbx_description
1 polymer ?
#
loop_
_entity_poly.entity_id
_entity_poly.type
_entity_poly.pdbx_seq_one_letter_code
_entity_poly.pdbx_strand_id
1 'polypeptide(L)'
;MTLPTIEELASQLEAVSGAQEVSPDAPLQHIADVDSLDLMEWLYGFQNQYPHIPADESLFADLDDTTTLRHVYERILALVPQPAQA
;
A
#
# COMPACT_ATOMS: atom_id res chain seq x y z
N MET A 1 18.64 3.33 -0.54
CA MET A 1 17.54 2.35 -0.51
C MET A 1 16.38 2.98 -1.24
N THR A 2 15.85 2.31 -2.25
CA THR A 2 14.80 2.84 -3.13
C THR A 2 13.43 2.55 -2.53
N LEU A 3 12.56 3.56 -2.54
CA LEU A 3 11.14 3.38 -2.24
C LEU A 3 10.54 2.46 -3.31
N PRO A 4 9.55 1.63 -2.94
CA PRO A 4 8.83 0.85 -3.94
C PRO A 4 8.08 1.79 -4.88
N THR A 5 7.93 1.36 -6.11
CA THR A 5 6.97 1.93 -7.05
C THR A 5 5.56 1.47 -6.70
N ILE A 6 4.56 2.22 -7.14
CA ILE A 6 3.15 1.84 -6.99
C ILE A 6 2.83 0.50 -7.68
N GLU A 7 3.55 0.15 -8.75
CA GLU A 7 3.40 -1.12 -9.46
C GLU A 7 3.94 -2.28 -8.64
N GLU A 8 5.07 -2.08 -7.94
CA GLU A 8 5.59 -3.08 -7.01
C GLU A 8 4.66 -3.29 -5.81
N LEU A 9 3.99 -2.24 -5.35
CA LEU A 9 2.98 -2.35 -4.30
C LEU A 9 1.76 -3.16 -4.77
N ALA A 10 1.33 -2.95 -6.01
CA ALA A 10 0.22 -3.68 -6.62
C ALA A 10 0.55 -5.17 -6.73
N SER A 11 1.72 -5.51 -7.26
CA SER A 11 2.17 -6.92 -7.35
C SER A 11 2.35 -7.58 -5.98
N GLN A 12 2.76 -6.83 -4.96
CA GLN A 12 2.78 -7.35 -3.59
C GLN A 12 1.37 -7.65 -3.08
N LEU A 13 0.40 -6.79 -3.38
CA LEU A 13 -0.99 -6.99 -2.96
C LEU A 13 -1.63 -8.17 -3.70
N GLU A 14 -1.37 -8.33 -5.00
CA GLU A 14 -1.76 -9.51 -5.79
C GLU A 14 -1.22 -10.80 -5.18
N ALA A 15 0.05 -10.81 -4.75
CA ALA A 15 0.68 -11.98 -4.17
C ALA A 15 0.10 -12.39 -2.80
N VAL A 16 -0.42 -11.42 -2.03
CA VAL A 16 -1.01 -11.65 -0.71
C VAL A 16 -2.48 -12.06 -0.83
N SER A 17 -3.27 -11.26 -1.54
CA SER A 17 -4.72 -11.48 -1.72
C SER A 17 -5.06 -12.63 -2.67
N GLY A 18 -4.16 -12.99 -3.57
CA GLY A 18 -4.45 -13.90 -4.67
C GLY A 18 -5.29 -13.29 -5.79
N ALA A 19 -5.54 -11.97 -5.74
CA ALA A 19 -6.21 -11.24 -6.82
C ALA A 19 -5.43 -11.37 -8.13
N GLN A 20 -6.15 -11.56 -9.23
CA GLN A 20 -5.53 -11.75 -10.56
C GLN A 20 -4.83 -10.47 -11.06
N GLU A 21 -5.40 -9.31 -10.77
CA GLU A 21 -4.87 -8.00 -11.15
C GLU A 21 -5.34 -6.94 -10.14
N VAL A 22 -4.40 -6.19 -9.58
CA VAL A 22 -4.65 -5.03 -8.71
C VAL A 22 -4.36 -3.77 -9.50
N SER A 23 -5.41 -3.09 -9.97
CA SER A 23 -5.24 -1.79 -10.62
C SER A 23 -4.98 -0.70 -9.57
N PRO A 24 -3.90 0.10 -9.68
CA PRO A 24 -3.60 1.11 -8.67
C PRO A 24 -4.59 2.27 -8.61
N ASP A 25 -5.39 2.43 -9.66
CA ASP A 25 -6.42 3.46 -9.82
C ASP A 25 -7.83 2.92 -9.57
N ALA A 26 -7.98 1.63 -9.27
CA ALA A 26 -9.25 1.06 -8.84
C ALA A 26 -9.44 1.22 -7.32
N PRO A 27 -10.67 1.48 -6.85
CA PRO A 27 -10.97 1.47 -5.42
C PRO A 27 -10.67 0.11 -4.81
N LEU A 28 -9.91 0.07 -3.71
CA LEU A 28 -9.46 -1.16 -3.05
C LEU A 28 -10.65 -2.04 -2.63
N GLN A 29 -11.75 -1.45 -2.17
CA GLN A 29 -12.96 -2.20 -1.79
C GLN A 29 -13.65 -2.91 -2.95
N HIS A 30 -13.39 -2.47 -4.19
CA HIS A 30 -13.98 -3.04 -5.40
C HIS A 30 -13.07 -4.06 -6.08
N ILE A 31 -11.85 -4.25 -5.59
CA ILE A 31 -10.96 -5.28 -6.11
C ILE A 31 -11.46 -6.62 -5.61
N ALA A 32 -11.85 -7.48 -6.55
CA ALA A 32 -12.25 -8.84 -6.23
C ALA A 32 -11.08 -9.55 -5.53
N ASP A 33 -11.41 -10.37 -4.53
CA ASP A 33 -10.46 -11.18 -3.76
C ASP A 33 -9.53 -10.39 -2.83
N VAL A 34 -9.64 -9.06 -2.72
CA VAL A 34 -8.94 -8.27 -1.68
C VAL A 34 -9.87 -8.03 -0.50
N ASP A 35 -9.51 -8.55 0.67
CA ASP A 35 -10.21 -8.28 1.92
C ASP A 35 -9.37 -7.47 2.93
N SER A 36 -9.96 -7.15 4.09
CA SER A 36 -9.27 -6.40 5.14
C SER A 36 -8.08 -7.15 5.75
N LEU A 37 -8.11 -8.49 5.75
CA LEU A 37 -7.00 -9.32 6.26
C LEU A 37 -5.83 -9.26 5.28
N ASP A 38 -6.09 -9.32 3.98
CA ASP A 38 -5.06 -9.22 2.94
C ASP A 38 -4.34 -7.87 2.98
N LEU A 39 -5.08 -6.78 3.19
CA LEU A 39 -4.49 -5.44 3.36
C LEU A 39 -3.57 -5.37 4.58
N MET A 40 -3.94 -6.05 5.68
CA MET A 40 -3.11 -6.10 6.87
C MET A 40 -1.87 -6.96 6.66
N GLU A 41 -2.00 -8.14 6.03
CA GLU A 41 -0.85 -9.00 5.71
C GLU A 41 0.13 -8.30 4.75
N TRP A 42 -0.39 -7.62 3.73
CA TRP A 42 0.39 -6.78 2.83
C TRP A 42 1.15 -5.69 3.60
N LEU A 43 0.48 -5.00 4.53
CA LEU A 43 1.12 -3.96 5.36
C LEU A 43 2.25 -4.53 6.22
N TYR A 44 2.05 -5.70 6.84
CA TYR A 44 3.11 -6.37 7.59
C TYR A 44 4.30 -6.75 6.71
N GLY A 45 4.04 -7.28 5.50
CA GLY A 45 5.07 -7.56 4.50
C GLY A 45 5.85 -6.30 4.12
N PHE A 46 5.15 -5.21 3.86
CA PHE A 46 5.73 -3.91 3.56
C PHE A 46 6.61 -3.41 4.71
N GLN A 47 6.13 -3.42 5.95
CA GLN A 47 6.90 -2.98 7.13
C GLN A 47 8.17 -3.80 7.32
N ASN A 48 8.11 -5.11 7.06
CA ASN A 48 9.27 -6.00 7.17
C ASN A 48 10.33 -5.69 6.09
N GLN A 49 9.89 -5.37 4.87
CA GLN A 49 10.77 -5.01 3.75
C GLN A 49 11.32 -3.58 3.87
N TYR A 50 10.52 -2.66 4.44
CA TYR A 50 10.82 -1.24 4.58
C TYR A 50 10.72 -0.78 6.04
N PRO A 51 11.55 -1.32 6.97
CA PRO A 51 11.43 -1.04 8.40
C PRO A 51 11.76 0.41 8.80
N HIS A 52 12.22 1.22 7.85
CA HIS A 52 12.54 2.64 8.02
C HIS A 52 11.35 3.55 7.69
N ILE A 53 10.29 3.03 7.07
CA ILE A 53 9.07 3.77 6.75
C ILE A 53 8.06 3.48 7.86
N PRO A 54 7.57 4.50 8.59
CA PRO A 54 6.60 4.32 9.68
C PRO A 54 5.17 4.13 9.14
N ALA A 55 4.99 3.15 8.25
CA ALA A 55 3.68 2.76 7.74
C ALA A 55 2.93 1.95 8.80
N ASP A 56 1.65 2.23 9.02
CA ASP A 56 0.77 1.49 9.93
C ASP A 56 -0.68 1.45 9.40
N GLU A 57 -1.61 0.94 10.20
CA GLU A 57 -3.03 0.81 9.83
C GLU A 57 -3.71 2.15 9.47
N SER A 58 -3.11 3.29 9.86
CA SER A 58 -3.61 4.61 9.47
C SER A 58 -3.57 4.84 7.96
N LEU A 59 -2.75 4.08 7.22
CA LEU A 59 -2.79 4.05 5.76
C LEU A 59 -4.16 3.67 5.21
N PHE A 60 -5.00 3.01 6.00
CA PHE A 60 -6.33 2.53 5.64
C PHE A 60 -7.46 3.11 6.51
N ALA A 61 -7.17 4.06 7.41
CA ALA A 61 -8.17 4.57 8.37
C ALA A 61 -9.41 5.21 7.71
N ASP A 62 -9.24 5.79 6.51
CA ASP A 62 -10.30 6.43 5.73
C ASP A 62 -10.58 5.65 4.43
N LEU A 63 -10.53 4.31 4.47
CA LEU A 63 -10.76 3.50 3.28
C LEU A 63 -12.25 3.52 2.91
N ASP A 64 -12.57 4.25 1.85
CA ASP A 64 -13.91 4.37 1.26
C ASP A 64 -13.96 3.79 -0.17
N ASP A 65 -15.12 3.90 -0.82
CA ASP A 65 -15.35 3.44 -2.20
C ASP A 65 -14.53 4.20 -3.26
N THR A 66 -13.70 5.17 -2.87
CA THR A 66 -12.82 5.94 -3.75
C THR A 66 -11.33 5.74 -3.45
N THR A 67 -11.01 5.09 -2.33
CA THR A 67 -9.64 4.89 -1.88
C THR A 67 -8.96 3.82 -2.72
N THR A 68 -7.94 4.22 -3.44
CA THR A 68 -7.16 3.37 -4.35
C THR A 68 -5.75 3.11 -3.80
N LEU A 69 -5.04 2.16 -4.39
CA LEU A 69 -3.63 1.93 -4.04
C LEU A 69 -2.76 3.17 -4.28
N ARG A 70 -3.11 4.03 -5.24
CA ARG A 70 -2.44 5.33 -5.45
C ARG A 70 -2.52 6.23 -4.23
N HIS A 71 -3.68 6.29 -3.58
CA HIS A 71 -3.83 7.09 -2.37
C HIS A 71 -2.97 6.52 -1.23
N VAL A 72 -2.91 5.19 -1.09
CA VAL A 72 -2.03 4.52 -0.12
C VAL A 72 -0.55 4.82 -0.42
N TYR A 73 -0.17 4.78 -1.70
CA TYR A 73 1.18 5.11 -2.14
C TYR A 73 1.56 6.55 -1.79
N GLU A 74 0.68 7.52 -2.04
CA GLU A 74 0.89 8.93 -1.67
C GLU A 74 1.05 9.10 -0.16
N ARG A 75 0.25 8.40 0.65
CA ARG A 75 0.39 8.39 2.11
C ARG A 75 1.74 7.81 2.53
N ILE A 76 2.19 6.72 1.92
CA ILE A 76 3.52 6.15 2.15
C ILE A 76 4.61 7.18 1.82
N LEU A 77 4.53 7.86 0.66
CA LEU A 77 5.50 8.88 0.28
C LEU A 77 5.55 10.04 1.27
N ALA A 78 4.43 10.42 1.86
CA ALA A 78 4.37 11.47 2.88
C ALA A 78 5.01 11.04 4.21
N LEU A 79 5.07 9.74 4.51
CA LEU A 79 5.71 9.18 5.70
C LEU A 79 7.23 9.06 5.56
N VAL A 80 7.74 9.03 4.33
CA VAL A 80 9.18 8.95 4.09
C VAL A 80 9.80 10.28 4.54
N PRO A 81 10.72 10.27 5.51
CA PRO A 81 11.43 11.48 5.89
C PRO A 81 12.18 11.98 4.67
N GLN A 82 11.76 13.13 4.12
CA GLN A 82 12.50 13.77 3.05
C GLN A 82 13.93 13.98 3.57
N PRO A 83 14.97 13.63 2.80
CA PRO A 83 16.33 13.96 3.19
C PRO A 83 16.34 15.47 3.41
N ALA A 84 16.56 15.89 4.66
CA ALA A 84 16.66 17.29 5.01
C ALA A 84 17.65 17.91 4.01
N GLN A 85 17.15 18.75 3.12
CA GLN A 85 18.01 19.48 2.19
C GLN A 85 18.92 20.35 3.05
N ALA A 86 20.18 19.94 3.15
CA ALA A 86 21.27 20.71 3.74
C ALA A 86 21.83 21.67 2.69
#